data_AF-A0A970Y6K4-F1
#
_entry.id   AF-A0A970Y6K4-F1
#
_cell.length_a   1.000
_cell.length_b   1.000
_cell.length_c   1.000
_cell.angle_alpha   90.00
_cell.angle_beta   90.00
_cell.angle_gamma   90.00
#
_symmetry.space_group_name_H-M   'P 1'
#
loop_
_entity.id
_entity.type
_entity.pdbx_description
1 polymer ?
#
loop_
_entity_poly.entity_id
_entity_poly.type
_entity_poly.pdbx_seq_one_letter_code
_entity_poly.pdbx_strand_id
1 'polypeptide(L)'
;MKRRSKASSAWGCVVVGFAALALVAVLVLCAGCGAGPDGTTTSVDTAAGTPLSVSTSTPQVVTATTAPKRPGMAGDASSAATTPGGMAGGSAATSGQGGTGSTTRFSSTTGIPGTSTTTAGPTTTTAAGEVVLTVAGPSGTTSFTMAQLRAMDSVSGFWGVHKGDPPYAVNRYKGVALVHLLSRVGGLGSGPLKVNTSDNFPCVWEAERLAAAEQGTYQVWDRLTGVESTASVRLIVAYEMDASPLGASVGPLRLVPVTSVDSVVSEGKYSPFMVVSVEVL
;
A
#
# COMPACT_ATOMS: atom_id res chain seq x y z
N MET A 1 -55.23 12.40 -13.08
CA MET A 1 -55.32 11.09 -13.78
C MET A 1 -53.90 10.65 -14.10
N LYS A 2 -53.21 9.85 -13.28
CA LYS A 2 -53.30 8.39 -13.11
C LYS A 2 -52.83 7.63 -14.36
N ARG A 3 -51.57 7.17 -14.36
CA ARG A 3 -51.19 5.80 -14.70
C ARG A 3 -49.74 5.52 -14.25
N ARG A 4 -49.65 4.59 -13.30
CA ARG A 4 -48.44 3.86 -12.88
C ARG A 4 -48.17 2.77 -13.93
N SER A 5 -46.91 2.45 -14.20
CA SER A 5 -46.51 1.13 -14.65
C SER A 5 -45.29 0.66 -13.86
N LYS A 6 -45.56 -0.33 -13.00
CA LYS A 6 -44.58 -1.22 -12.39
C LYS A 6 -43.97 -2.11 -13.48
N ALA A 7 -42.68 -2.38 -13.40
CA ALA A 7 -42.08 -3.58 -13.98
C ALA A 7 -41.22 -4.23 -12.89
N SER A 8 -41.65 -5.43 -12.51
CA SER A 8 -41.03 -6.38 -11.59
C SER A 8 -40.59 -7.59 -12.42
N SER A 9 -39.37 -8.08 -12.22
CA SER A 9 -38.90 -9.39 -12.73
C SER A 9 -37.59 -9.74 -12.02
N ALA A 10 -37.65 -10.56 -10.97
CA ALA A 10 -37.35 -12.01 -10.98
C ALA A 10 -35.83 -12.28 -11.00
N TRP A 11 -35.23 -12.55 -9.84
CA TRP A 11 -34.96 -13.88 -9.27
C TRP A 11 -33.89 -14.66 -10.04
N GLY A 12 -32.69 -14.70 -9.45
CA GLY A 12 -31.60 -15.59 -9.81
C GLY A 12 -30.72 -15.82 -8.58
N CYS A 13 -31.25 -16.50 -7.57
CA CYS A 13 -30.45 -17.08 -6.49
C CYS A 13 -29.63 -18.23 -7.07
N VAL A 14 -28.33 -18.05 -7.20
CA VAL A 14 -27.38 -19.16 -7.35
C VAL A 14 -26.64 -19.29 -6.03
N VAL A 15 -27.19 -20.14 -5.16
CA VAL A 15 -26.51 -20.67 -3.97
C VAL A 15 -25.64 -21.82 -4.47
N VAL A 16 -24.33 -21.59 -4.60
CA VAL A 16 -23.36 -22.68 -4.67
C VAL A 16 -22.68 -22.74 -3.31
N GLY A 17 -23.13 -23.69 -2.49
CA GLY A 17 -22.43 -24.08 -1.29
C GLY A 17 -21.15 -24.82 -1.67
N PHE A 18 -20.02 -24.40 -1.11
CA PHE A 18 -18.87 -25.28 -0.94
C PHE A 18 -18.67 -25.49 0.55
N ALA A 19 -19.03 -26.70 0.96
CA ALA A 19 -18.81 -27.25 2.27
C ALA A 19 -17.30 -27.41 2.53
N ALA A 20 -16.98 -27.31 3.82
CA ALA A 20 -15.68 -27.48 4.42
C ALA A 20 -14.95 -28.77 3.99
N LEU A 21 -13.63 -28.66 3.83
CA LEU A 21 -12.72 -29.76 4.14
C LEU A 21 -11.49 -29.21 4.85
N ALA A 22 -11.53 -29.28 6.17
CA ALA A 22 -10.34 -29.24 7.01
C ALA A 22 -9.68 -30.62 6.98
N LEU A 23 -8.40 -30.71 6.64
CA LEU A 23 -7.55 -31.76 7.16
C LEU A 23 -6.13 -31.26 7.39
N VAL A 24 -5.74 -31.39 8.65
CA VAL A 24 -4.44 -31.13 9.25
C VAL A 24 -3.43 -32.18 8.78
N ALA A 25 -2.21 -31.77 8.44
CA ALA A 25 -1.03 -32.63 8.52
C ALA A 25 0.18 -31.79 8.94
N VAL A 26 0.31 -31.59 10.25
CA VAL A 26 1.56 -31.25 10.91
C VAL A 26 2.38 -32.54 10.95
N LEU A 27 3.48 -32.59 10.20
CA LEU A 27 4.50 -33.63 10.36
C LEU A 27 5.81 -32.97 10.77
N VAL A 28 6.01 -32.87 12.08
CA VAL A 28 7.31 -32.64 12.71
C VAL A 28 8.03 -33.99 12.71
N LEU A 29 9.06 -34.15 11.88
CA LEU A 29 10.02 -35.25 12.03
C LEU A 29 11.30 -34.70 12.66
N CYS A 30 11.46 -34.97 13.95
CA CYS A 30 12.75 -35.07 14.62
C CYS A 30 13.12 -36.56 14.75
N ALA A 31 14.43 -36.82 14.80
CA ALA A 31 15.14 -38.11 14.86
C ALA A 31 15.37 -38.77 13.48
N GLY A 32 16.58 -39.18 13.10
CA GLY A 32 17.80 -39.33 13.89
C GLY A 32 19.02 -39.59 13.01
N CYS A 33 20.18 -39.32 13.61
CA CYS A 33 21.51 -39.68 13.14
C CYS A 33 21.69 -41.20 13.22
N GLY A 34 22.15 -41.84 12.14
CA GLY A 34 22.41 -43.27 12.11
C GLY A 34 23.19 -43.66 10.86
N ALA A 35 24.49 -43.82 11.03
CA ALA A 35 25.43 -44.29 10.03
C ALA A 35 25.27 -45.79 9.73
N GLY A 36 25.51 -46.20 8.49
CA GLY A 36 25.71 -47.62 8.13
C GLY A 36 25.45 -47.91 6.65
N PRO A 37 26.45 -48.36 5.86
CA PRO A 37 26.34 -48.59 4.43
C PRO A 37 25.80 -50.00 4.14
N ASP A 38 25.15 -50.19 2.99
CA ASP A 38 25.39 -51.32 2.08
C ASP A 38 24.44 -51.23 0.87
N GLY A 39 25.02 -51.43 -0.30
CA GLY A 39 24.35 -51.29 -1.58
C GLY A 39 23.36 -52.40 -1.88
N THR A 40 22.34 -52.07 -2.65
CA THR A 40 21.72 -52.99 -3.61
C THR A 40 21.13 -52.17 -4.74
N THR A 41 21.79 -52.22 -5.89
CA THR A 41 21.28 -51.75 -7.17
C THR A 41 20.07 -52.56 -7.57
N THR A 42 18.91 -51.91 -7.73
CA THR A 42 17.78 -52.49 -8.45
C THR A 42 17.38 -51.55 -9.57
N SER A 43 17.84 -51.89 -10.77
CA SER A 43 17.36 -51.38 -12.04
C SER A 43 15.93 -51.87 -12.28
N VAL A 44 15.00 -50.94 -12.51
CA VAL A 44 13.70 -51.24 -13.11
C VAL A 44 13.59 -50.52 -14.44
N ASP A 45 13.45 -51.35 -15.46
CA ASP A 45 13.23 -51.04 -16.85
C ASP A 45 11.87 -50.37 -17.09
N THR A 46 11.91 -49.33 -17.91
CA THR A 46 11.09 -49.14 -19.12
C THR A 46 9.62 -49.59 -19.08
N ALA A 47 8.71 -48.61 -18.99
CA ALA A 47 7.39 -48.71 -19.59
C ALA A 47 7.11 -47.45 -20.43
N ALA A 48 7.08 -47.65 -21.75
CA ALA A 48 6.62 -46.72 -22.75
C ALA A 48 5.13 -46.40 -22.54
N GLY A 49 4.75 -45.12 -22.66
CA GLY A 49 3.36 -44.70 -22.52
C GLY A 49 3.12 -43.28 -23.02
N THR A 50 2.81 -43.20 -24.32
CA THR A 50 1.91 -42.22 -24.97
C THR A 50 2.35 -40.73 -25.02
N PRO A 51 2.66 -40.19 -26.21
CA PRO A 51 2.83 -38.75 -26.39
C PRO A 51 1.47 -38.05 -26.32
N LEU A 52 1.30 -37.15 -25.35
CA LEU A 52 0.19 -36.20 -25.34
C LEU A 52 0.45 -35.12 -26.38
N SER A 53 -0.53 -34.96 -27.27
CA SER A 53 -0.56 -34.04 -28.39
C SER A 53 -0.32 -32.59 -27.97
N VAL A 54 0.69 -31.97 -28.59
CA VAL A 54 0.90 -30.52 -28.59
C VAL A 54 -0.15 -29.89 -29.49
N SER A 55 -1.13 -29.19 -28.90
CA SER A 55 -2.05 -28.32 -29.63
C SER A 55 -1.35 -26.98 -29.90
N THR A 56 -0.79 -26.85 -31.09
CA THR A 56 -0.25 -25.58 -31.60
C THR A 56 -1.43 -24.68 -31.98
N SER A 57 -1.81 -23.75 -31.10
CA SER A 57 -2.77 -22.70 -31.44
C SER A 57 -2.07 -21.61 -32.24
N THR A 58 -2.39 -21.52 -33.53
CA THR A 58 -2.01 -20.44 -34.44
C THR A 58 -2.53 -19.09 -33.91
N PRO A 59 -1.70 -18.03 -33.81
CA PRO A 59 -2.21 -16.70 -33.49
C PRO A 59 -3.00 -16.15 -34.69
N GLN A 60 -4.28 -15.84 -34.48
CA GLN A 60 -5.06 -15.07 -35.44
C GLN A 60 -4.64 -13.61 -35.42
N VAL A 61 -4.17 -13.14 -36.56
CA VAL A 61 -3.90 -11.73 -36.87
C VAL A 61 -5.23 -11.00 -36.96
N VAL A 62 -5.54 -10.17 -35.96
CA VAL A 62 -6.66 -9.23 -36.04
C VAL A 62 -6.14 -7.96 -36.69
N THR A 63 -6.52 -7.75 -37.95
CA THR A 63 -6.28 -6.51 -38.70
C THR A 63 -7.02 -5.34 -38.07
N ALA A 64 -6.27 -4.27 -37.77
CA ALA A 64 -6.77 -3.01 -37.29
C ALA A 64 -7.59 -2.28 -38.38
N THR A 65 -8.81 -1.87 -38.04
CA THR A 65 -9.64 -0.99 -38.87
C THR A 65 -9.33 0.46 -38.55
N THR A 66 -8.94 1.19 -39.58
CA THR A 66 -8.58 2.61 -39.60
C THR A 66 -9.78 3.53 -39.34
N ALA A 67 -9.49 4.65 -38.69
CA ALA A 67 -10.37 5.76 -38.29
C ALA A 67 -11.19 6.42 -39.42
N PRO A 68 -12.17 7.28 -39.05
CA PRO A 68 -12.37 8.54 -39.76
C PRO A 68 -12.03 9.77 -38.90
N LYS A 69 -10.96 10.43 -39.35
CA LYS A 69 -10.58 11.84 -39.31
C LYS A 69 -11.76 12.82 -39.10
N ARG A 70 -11.69 13.64 -38.04
CA ARG A 70 -12.57 14.81 -37.86
C ARG A 70 -11.82 16.10 -38.26
N PRO A 71 -12.40 17.01 -39.06
CA PRO A 71 -11.71 18.21 -39.53
C PRO A 71 -11.78 19.37 -38.53
N GLY A 72 -10.63 20.04 -38.36
CA GLY A 72 -10.46 21.50 -38.38
C GLY A 72 -11.28 22.39 -37.45
N MET A 73 -10.58 23.06 -36.52
CA MET A 73 -10.77 24.49 -36.30
C MET A 73 -9.44 25.11 -35.86
N ALA A 74 -9.06 26.17 -36.58
CA ALA A 74 -7.85 26.97 -36.43
C ALA A 74 -8.20 28.35 -35.87
N GLY A 75 -7.23 29.01 -35.25
CA GLY A 75 -7.22 30.44 -34.86
C GLY A 75 -8.07 30.73 -33.61
N ASP A 76 -7.65 31.55 -32.65
CA ASP A 76 -6.80 32.72 -32.75
C ASP A 76 -5.88 32.91 -31.53
N ALA A 77 -4.70 33.43 -31.83
CA ALA A 77 -3.78 34.01 -30.87
C ALA A 77 -4.30 35.37 -30.39
N SER A 78 -4.14 35.69 -29.11
CA SER A 78 -4.03 37.08 -28.67
C SER A 78 -3.11 37.21 -27.48
N SER A 79 -2.01 37.90 -27.74
CA SER A 79 -1.01 38.37 -26.79
C SER A 79 -1.57 39.53 -25.98
N ALA A 80 -1.29 39.55 -24.66
CA ALA A 80 -1.19 40.81 -23.93
C ALA A 80 -0.21 40.65 -22.76
N ALA A 81 0.92 41.34 -22.88
CA ALA A 81 1.88 41.60 -21.83
C ALA A 81 1.29 42.55 -20.78
N THR A 82 1.63 42.39 -19.49
CA THR A 82 1.54 43.45 -18.48
C THR A 82 2.49 43.15 -17.29
N THR A 83 3.54 43.97 -17.22
CA THR A 83 4.20 44.56 -16.01
C THR A 83 4.97 43.69 -15.00
N PRO A 84 6.28 43.96 -14.80
CA PRO A 84 6.98 43.71 -13.55
C PRO A 84 6.98 44.97 -12.67
N GLY A 85 6.35 44.91 -11.50
CA GLY A 85 6.35 45.97 -10.49
C GLY A 85 6.66 45.36 -9.13
N GLY A 86 7.80 45.75 -8.55
CA GLY A 86 8.34 45.18 -7.33
C GLY A 86 7.63 45.58 -6.04
N MET A 87 8.03 44.93 -4.95
CA MET A 87 8.19 45.49 -3.60
C MET A 87 8.49 44.33 -2.63
N ALA A 88 9.70 44.31 -2.06
CA ALA A 88 9.99 43.78 -0.72
C ALA A 88 11.37 44.35 -0.35
N GLY A 89 11.51 45.34 0.54
CA GLY A 89 10.78 45.53 1.78
C GLY A 89 11.56 44.82 2.88
N GLY A 90 12.58 45.49 3.42
CA GLY A 90 13.43 44.96 4.47
C GLY A 90 12.72 44.81 5.80
N SER A 91 13.28 43.94 6.64
CA SER A 91 13.20 44.11 8.09
C SER A 91 14.42 43.49 8.77
N ALA A 92 14.92 44.28 9.70
CA ALA A 92 16.14 44.10 10.44
C ALA A 92 15.93 43.25 11.71
N ALA A 93 17.06 42.74 12.20
CA ALA A 93 17.44 42.59 13.61
C ALA A 93 16.54 41.73 14.53
N THR A 94 17.14 40.78 15.24
CA THR A 94 17.67 41.07 16.60
C THR A 94 18.26 39.80 17.24
N SER A 95 19.43 40.01 17.83
CA SER A 95 20.21 39.15 18.72
C SER A 95 19.48 38.74 20.00
N GLY A 96 19.70 37.52 20.48
CA GLY A 96 19.32 37.08 21.83
C GLY A 96 20.28 36.02 22.35
N GLN A 97 21.18 36.45 23.21
CA GLN A 97 22.29 35.74 23.84
C GLN A 97 21.92 35.42 25.29
N GLY A 98 22.36 34.26 25.81
CA GLY A 98 22.60 34.05 27.24
C GLY A 98 21.55 33.25 28.02
N GLY A 99 22.02 32.25 28.77
CA GLY A 99 21.18 31.45 29.67
C GLY A 99 21.91 30.27 30.32
N THR A 100 23.03 30.57 30.98
CA THR A 100 23.78 29.68 31.87
C THR A 100 22.97 29.18 33.07
N GLY A 101 23.06 27.89 33.35
CA GLY A 101 23.22 27.30 34.68
C GLY A 101 22.01 27.28 35.62
N SER A 102 21.61 26.08 36.05
CA SER A 102 21.41 25.83 37.48
C SER A 102 21.53 24.34 37.81
N THR A 103 22.56 24.04 38.60
CA THR A 103 22.80 22.78 39.30
C THR A 103 21.97 22.78 40.57
N THR A 104 21.13 21.77 40.78
CA THR A 104 20.59 21.47 42.12
C THR A 104 20.67 19.97 42.38
N ARG A 105 21.65 19.61 43.21
CA ARG A 105 21.74 18.33 43.96
C ARG A 105 20.73 18.31 45.11
N PHE A 106 20.64 17.16 45.78
CA PHE A 106 19.89 16.78 47.01
C PHE A 106 18.73 15.83 46.69
N SER A 107 18.47 14.73 47.41
CA SER A 107 19.16 14.05 48.50
C SER A 107 18.70 12.59 48.50
N SER A 108 19.60 11.71 48.91
CA SER A 108 19.38 10.29 49.18
C SER A 108 18.44 10.07 50.37
N THR A 109 17.40 9.27 50.17
CA THR A 109 16.63 8.65 51.27
C THR A 109 16.72 7.14 51.13
N THR A 110 17.39 6.54 52.12
CA THR A 110 17.51 5.10 52.37
C THR A 110 16.16 4.53 52.80
N GLY A 111 15.67 3.52 52.08
CA GLY A 111 14.48 2.73 52.38
C GLY A 111 14.74 1.24 52.17
N ILE A 112 14.33 0.45 53.16
CA ILE A 112 14.63 -0.95 53.48
C ILE A 112 14.16 -1.96 52.40
N PRO A 113 14.80 -3.14 52.26
CA PRO A 113 14.55 -4.11 51.20
C PRO A 113 13.31 -4.97 51.44
N GLY A 114 12.54 -5.15 50.37
CA GLY A 114 11.45 -6.12 50.30
C GLY A 114 10.89 -6.16 48.89
N THR A 115 11.45 -7.01 48.02
CA THR A 115 10.88 -7.21 46.68
C THR A 115 11.14 -8.63 46.17
N SER A 116 10.03 -9.34 46.05
CA SER A 116 9.83 -10.54 45.26
C SER A 116 10.26 -10.30 43.81
N THR A 117 11.06 -11.23 43.28
CA THR A 117 11.56 -11.20 41.90
C THR A 117 10.45 -11.63 40.95
N THR A 118 9.71 -10.67 40.41
CA THR A 118 8.92 -10.86 39.18
C THR A 118 9.76 -10.32 38.02
N THR A 119 10.22 -11.23 37.16
CA THR A 119 10.90 -10.92 35.90
C THR A 119 9.93 -10.16 35.00
N ALA A 120 10.06 -8.83 34.95
CA ALA A 120 9.41 -7.99 33.96
C ALA A 120 10.07 -8.22 32.60
N GLY A 121 9.26 -8.57 31.60
CA GLY A 121 9.70 -8.60 30.20
C GLY A 121 10.18 -7.21 29.74
N PRO A 122 10.96 -7.13 28.64
CA PRO A 122 11.50 -5.87 28.16
C PRO A 122 10.36 -4.90 27.81
N THR A 123 10.18 -3.87 28.62
CA THR A 123 9.30 -2.75 28.31
C THR A 123 10.03 -1.87 27.31
N THR A 124 9.68 -1.98 26.03
CA THR A 124 10.15 -1.06 25.00
C THR A 124 9.63 0.34 25.35
N THR A 125 10.52 1.20 25.85
CA THR A 125 10.21 2.62 26.09
C THR A 125 9.97 3.29 24.74
N THR A 126 8.69 3.41 24.38
CA THR A 126 8.22 4.17 23.23
C THR A 126 8.63 5.64 23.41
N ALA A 127 9.50 6.14 22.54
CA ALA A 127 9.85 7.55 22.50
C ALA A 127 8.59 8.40 22.25
N ALA A 128 8.34 9.37 23.14
CA ALA A 128 7.26 10.35 23.02
C ALA A 128 7.58 11.33 21.88
N GLY A 129 7.21 10.97 20.65
CA GLY A 129 7.31 11.82 19.46
C GLY A 129 5.95 12.34 19.01
N GLU A 130 5.96 13.28 18.07
CA GLU A 130 4.77 13.77 17.38
C GLU A 130 4.06 12.61 16.65
N VAL A 131 2.73 12.54 16.81
CA VAL A 131 1.89 11.57 16.11
C VAL A 131 1.73 12.01 14.66
N VAL A 132 2.06 11.11 13.73
CA VAL A 132 1.99 11.37 12.29
C VAL A 132 0.96 10.52 11.57
N LEU A 133 0.53 9.41 12.19
CA LEU A 133 -0.51 8.55 11.65
C LEU A 133 -1.41 8.05 12.78
N THR A 134 -2.71 8.12 12.57
CA THR A 134 -3.70 7.45 13.41
C THR A 134 -4.42 6.38 12.60
N VAL A 135 -4.53 5.17 13.15
CA VAL A 135 -5.21 4.03 12.53
C VAL A 135 -6.37 3.63 13.43
N ALA A 136 -7.58 3.59 12.89
CA ALA A 136 -8.80 3.22 13.61
C ALA A 136 -9.47 2.00 12.97
N GLY A 137 -10.02 1.12 13.79
CA GLY A 137 -10.72 -0.08 13.36
C GLY A 137 -11.55 -0.71 14.47
N PRO A 138 -12.08 -1.93 14.25
CA PRO A 138 -13.02 -2.58 15.16
C PRO A 138 -12.55 -2.75 16.60
N SER A 139 -11.23 -2.87 16.82
CA SER A 139 -10.64 -3.04 18.16
C SER A 139 -10.19 -1.73 18.81
N GLY A 140 -10.40 -0.59 18.15
CA GLY A 140 -10.07 0.74 18.66
C GLY A 140 -9.10 1.50 17.76
N THR A 141 -8.34 2.41 18.37
CA THR A 141 -7.48 3.37 17.67
C THR A 141 -6.03 3.24 18.14
N THR A 142 -5.08 3.23 17.21
CA THR A 142 -3.63 3.25 17.47
C THR A 142 -2.99 4.44 16.76
N SER A 143 -2.13 5.17 17.47
CA SER A 143 -1.36 6.28 16.92
C SER A 143 0.11 5.91 16.78
N PHE A 144 0.75 6.38 15.71
CA PHE A 144 2.14 6.11 15.38
C PHE A 144 2.92 7.41 15.19
N THR A 145 4.15 7.41 15.69
CA THR A 145 5.18 8.42 15.40
C THR A 145 6.00 7.99 14.18
N MET A 146 6.72 8.93 13.55
CA MET A 146 7.61 8.59 12.43
C MET A 146 8.69 7.58 12.82
N ALA A 147 9.22 7.68 14.05
CA ALA A 147 10.23 6.76 14.55
C ALA A 147 9.68 5.33 14.65
N GLN A 148 8.44 5.18 15.13
CA GLN A 148 7.78 3.87 15.21
C GLN A 148 7.56 3.28 13.82
N LEU A 149 7.03 4.06 12.86
CA LEU A 149 6.81 3.57 11.49
C LEU A 149 8.10 3.12 10.82
N ARG A 150 9.20 3.85 11.01
CA ARG A 150 10.53 3.50 10.47
C ARG A 150 11.17 2.29 11.15
N ALA A 151 10.77 1.98 12.38
CA ALA A 151 11.25 0.81 13.12
C ALA A 151 10.47 -0.48 12.77
N MET A 152 9.33 -0.37 12.08
CA MET A 152 8.57 -1.52 11.59
C MET A 152 9.19 -2.10 10.31
N ASP A 153 8.83 -3.35 9.98
CA ASP A 153 9.23 -3.99 8.74
C ASP A 153 8.73 -3.20 7.53
N SER A 154 9.67 -2.68 6.77
CA SER A 154 9.38 -1.87 5.58
C SER A 154 9.28 -2.75 4.33
N VAL A 155 8.36 -2.38 3.46
CA VAL A 155 8.21 -2.93 2.11
C VAL A 155 8.57 -1.85 1.09
N SER A 156 9.13 -2.26 -0.04
CA SER A 156 9.34 -1.39 -1.20
C SER A 156 8.61 -1.92 -2.44
N GLY A 157 8.25 -1.01 -3.33
CA GLY A 157 7.70 -1.35 -4.64
C GLY A 157 7.59 -0.11 -5.53
N PHE A 158 7.06 -0.30 -6.72
CA PHE A 158 6.95 0.74 -7.74
C PHE A 158 5.53 1.27 -7.82
N TRP A 159 5.41 2.56 -8.10
CA TRP A 159 4.12 3.16 -8.42
C TRP A 159 4.34 4.36 -9.33
N GLY A 160 3.40 4.56 -10.25
CA GLY A 160 3.28 5.75 -11.06
C GLY A 160 1.81 6.06 -11.31
N VAL A 161 1.54 7.29 -11.71
CA VAL A 161 0.18 7.75 -12.00
C VAL A 161 -0.16 7.53 -13.47
N HIS A 162 -1.30 6.88 -13.73
CA HIS A 162 -1.91 6.87 -15.06
C HIS A 162 -2.57 8.25 -15.30
N LYS A 163 -1.82 9.18 -15.90
CA LYS A 163 -2.30 10.51 -16.25
C LYS A 163 -1.51 11.07 -17.44
N GLY A 164 -2.22 11.54 -18.46
CA GLY A 164 -1.62 12.08 -19.69
C GLY A 164 -1.26 10.98 -20.68
N ASP A 165 -0.28 11.27 -21.54
CA ASP A 165 0.20 10.34 -22.56
C ASP A 165 1.41 9.52 -22.05
N PRO A 166 1.54 8.24 -22.45
CA PRO A 166 2.75 7.46 -22.20
C PRO A 166 3.99 8.13 -22.85
N PRO A 167 5.21 7.89 -22.31
CA PRO A 167 5.51 7.02 -21.18
C PRO A 167 5.24 7.67 -19.82
N TYR A 168 4.62 6.92 -18.92
CA TYR A 168 4.34 7.41 -17.56
C TYR A 168 5.59 7.38 -16.67
N ALA A 169 5.70 8.34 -15.75
CA ALA A 169 6.73 8.32 -14.73
C ALA A 169 6.39 7.30 -13.63
N VAL A 170 7.41 6.56 -13.17
CA VAL A 170 7.31 5.59 -12.08
C VAL A 170 8.41 5.89 -11.07
N ASN A 171 8.05 5.90 -9.80
CA ASN A 171 8.97 6.07 -8.69
C ASN A 171 8.96 4.81 -7.81
N ARG A 172 10.05 4.60 -7.07
CA ARG A 172 10.15 3.53 -6.09
C ARG A 172 9.77 4.07 -4.71
N TYR A 173 8.78 3.47 -4.08
CA TYR A 173 8.32 3.84 -2.74
C TYR A 173 8.79 2.84 -1.69
N LYS A 174 8.96 3.32 -0.45
CA LYS A 174 9.22 2.49 0.72
C LYS A 174 8.37 2.95 1.91
N GLY A 175 7.81 1.98 2.62
CA GLY A 175 6.84 2.23 3.69
C GLY A 175 6.49 0.98 4.50
N VAL A 176 5.51 1.10 5.39
CA VAL A 176 4.96 -0.03 6.13
C VAL A 176 3.76 -0.59 5.38
N ALA A 177 3.62 -1.92 5.29
CA ALA A 177 2.44 -2.50 4.67
C ALA A 177 1.18 -2.19 5.49
N LEU A 178 0.14 -1.72 4.82
CA LEU A 178 -1.09 -1.27 5.49
C LEU A 178 -1.75 -2.39 6.29
N VAL A 179 -1.71 -3.63 5.79
CA VAL A 179 -2.25 -4.81 6.48
C VAL A 179 -1.62 -5.01 7.88
N HIS A 180 -0.32 -4.71 8.05
CA HIS A 180 0.32 -4.81 9.37
C HIS A 180 -0.17 -3.73 10.33
N LEU A 181 -0.43 -2.52 9.83
CA LEU A 181 -0.99 -1.44 10.64
C LEU A 181 -2.43 -1.75 11.05
N LEU A 182 -3.26 -2.21 10.11
CA LEU A 182 -4.66 -2.57 10.38
C LEU A 182 -4.79 -3.78 11.32
N SER A 183 -3.85 -4.73 11.27
CA SER A 183 -3.85 -5.87 12.21
C SER A 183 -3.80 -5.46 13.68
N ARG A 184 -3.28 -4.26 13.99
CA ARG A 184 -3.23 -3.70 15.34
C ARG A 184 -4.60 -3.23 15.87
N VAL A 185 -5.57 -3.02 14.97
CA VAL A 185 -6.89 -2.48 15.30
C VAL A 185 -8.04 -3.40 14.88
N GLY A 186 -7.76 -4.69 14.69
CA GLY A 186 -8.77 -5.71 14.36
C GLY A 186 -8.83 -6.11 12.88
N GLY A 187 -7.95 -5.55 12.04
CA GLY A 187 -7.89 -5.85 10.60
C GLY A 187 -8.84 -5.01 9.74
N LEU A 188 -8.82 -5.27 8.43
CA LEU A 188 -9.62 -4.54 7.43
C LEU A 188 -11.10 -4.94 7.41
N GLY A 189 -11.42 -6.18 7.80
CA GLY A 189 -12.77 -6.72 7.63
C GLY A 189 -13.20 -6.76 6.15
N SER A 190 -14.50 -6.68 5.89
CA SER A 190 -15.07 -6.60 4.54
C SER A 190 -15.53 -5.18 4.16
N GLY A 191 -15.28 -4.21 5.02
CA GLY A 191 -15.74 -2.83 4.88
C GLY A 191 -14.83 -2.00 3.98
N PRO A 192 -15.30 -0.80 3.56
CA PRO A 192 -14.44 0.16 2.89
C PRO A 192 -13.43 0.77 3.88
N LEU A 193 -12.37 1.35 3.32
CA LEU A 193 -11.31 2.00 4.08
C LEU A 193 -11.28 3.48 3.75
N LYS A 194 -11.52 4.33 4.75
CA LYS A 194 -11.42 5.77 4.63
C LYS A 194 -9.99 6.22 4.93
N VAL A 195 -9.48 7.12 4.10
CA VAL A 195 -8.15 7.71 4.26
C VAL A 195 -8.33 9.21 4.41
N ASN A 196 -7.93 9.75 5.55
CA ASN A 196 -7.95 11.18 5.81
C ASN A 196 -6.55 11.74 5.61
N THR A 197 -6.49 12.90 4.97
CA THR A 197 -5.27 13.64 4.67
C THR A 197 -5.33 15.03 5.28
N SER A 198 -4.18 15.65 5.52
CA SER A 198 -4.15 17.01 6.09
C SER A 198 -4.71 18.08 5.15
N ASP A 199 -4.73 17.81 3.84
CA ASP A 199 -5.33 18.69 2.82
C ASP A 199 -6.83 18.42 2.57
N ASN A 200 -7.45 17.52 3.35
CA ASN A 200 -8.84 17.10 3.22
C ASN A 200 -9.21 16.50 1.85
N PHE A 201 -8.23 15.91 1.16
CA PHE A 201 -8.49 15.13 -0.05
C PHE A 201 -9.40 13.92 0.27
N PRO A 202 -10.56 13.80 -0.40
CA PRO A 202 -11.46 12.68 -0.17
C PRO A 202 -10.89 11.41 -0.82
N CYS A 203 -10.46 10.44 0.00
CA CYS A 203 -10.07 9.12 -0.48
C CYS A 203 -10.75 8.03 0.34
N VAL A 204 -11.58 7.24 -0.34
CA VAL A 204 -12.18 6.02 0.20
C VAL A 204 -11.78 4.89 -0.74
N TRP A 205 -11.21 3.84 -0.17
CA TRP A 205 -10.98 2.57 -0.83
C TRP A 205 -12.22 1.72 -0.66
N GLU A 206 -12.95 1.51 -1.75
CA GLU A 206 -14.15 0.69 -1.77
C GLU A 206 -13.80 -0.79 -1.55
N ALA A 207 -14.76 -1.56 -1.02
CA ALA A 207 -14.55 -2.96 -0.69
C ALA A 207 -14.13 -3.78 -1.93
N GLU A 208 -14.71 -3.50 -3.10
CA GLU A 208 -14.35 -4.16 -4.36
C GLU A 208 -12.91 -3.83 -4.79
N ARG A 209 -12.45 -2.61 -4.53
CA ARG A 209 -11.10 -2.17 -4.90
C ARG A 209 -10.05 -2.80 -3.98
N LEU A 210 -10.38 -2.93 -2.69
CA LEU A 210 -9.56 -3.66 -1.71
C LEU A 210 -9.50 -5.15 -2.06
N ALA A 211 -10.63 -5.76 -2.39
CA ALA A 211 -10.69 -7.16 -2.82
C ALA A 211 -9.86 -7.40 -4.10
N ALA A 212 -9.92 -6.49 -5.07
CA ALA A 212 -9.08 -6.58 -6.28
C ALA A 212 -7.58 -6.48 -5.97
N ALA A 213 -7.19 -5.66 -4.99
CA ALA A 213 -5.80 -5.58 -4.53
C ALA A 213 -5.34 -6.91 -3.92
N GLU A 214 -6.16 -7.54 -3.08
CA GLU A 214 -5.85 -8.84 -2.44
C GLU A 214 -5.81 -10.00 -3.44
N GLN A 215 -6.71 -10.00 -4.44
CA GLN A 215 -6.83 -11.05 -5.45
C GLN A 215 -5.83 -10.90 -6.61
N GLY A 216 -5.09 -9.79 -6.63
CA GLY A 216 -4.14 -9.50 -7.69
C GLY A 216 -4.77 -9.10 -9.03
N THR A 217 -6.01 -8.66 -9.00
CA THR A 217 -6.80 -8.22 -10.16
C THR A 217 -6.93 -6.69 -10.22
N TYR A 218 -6.06 -5.97 -9.51
CA TYR A 218 -6.09 -4.52 -9.45
C TYR A 218 -5.75 -3.92 -10.83
N GLN A 219 -6.58 -2.98 -11.29
CA GLN A 219 -6.45 -2.35 -12.60
C GLN A 219 -5.16 -1.53 -12.70
N VAL A 220 -4.39 -1.76 -13.75
CA VAL A 220 -3.15 -1.07 -14.04
C VAL A 220 -3.02 -0.82 -15.55
N TRP A 221 -2.08 0.04 -15.93
CA TRP A 221 -1.77 0.34 -17.33
C TRP A 221 -0.28 0.15 -17.57
N ASP A 222 0.06 -0.41 -18.73
CA ASP A 222 1.44 -0.50 -19.17
C ASP A 222 2.05 0.90 -19.27
N ARG A 223 3.23 1.06 -18.68
CA ARG A 223 3.90 2.35 -18.52
C ARG A 223 4.24 3.01 -19.86
N LEU A 224 4.55 2.21 -20.89
CA LEU A 224 5.09 2.69 -22.16
C LEU A 224 4.01 2.85 -23.23
N THR A 225 2.95 2.05 -23.17
CA THR A 225 1.91 1.95 -24.21
C THR A 225 0.55 2.43 -23.74
N GLY A 226 0.30 2.47 -22.43
CA GLY A 226 -1.02 2.77 -21.85
C GLY A 226 -2.05 1.66 -22.04
N VAL A 227 -1.63 0.46 -22.44
CA VAL A 227 -2.55 -0.69 -22.54
C VAL A 227 -2.98 -1.11 -21.14
N GLU A 228 -4.29 -1.20 -20.93
CA GLU A 228 -4.89 -1.61 -19.67
C GLU A 228 -4.71 -3.12 -19.40
N SER A 229 -4.46 -3.47 -18.14
CA SER A 229 -4.34 -4.85 -17.66
C SER A 229 -4.63 -4.93 -16.16
N THR A 230 -4.26 -6.03 -15.51
CA THR A 230 -4.38 -6.20 -14.06
C THR A 230 -3.07 -6.69 -13.46
N ALA A 231 -2.82 -6.34 -12.20
CA ALA A 231 -1.65 -6.76 -11.46
C ALA A 231 -1.91 -6.89 -9.95
N SER A 232 -1.02 -7.61 -9.27
CA SER A 232 -0.95 -7.62 -7.82
C SER A 232 -0.35 -6.32 -7.30
N VAL A 233 -1.08 -5.67 -6.39
CA VAL A 233 -0.62 -4.48 -5.67
C VAL A 233 -0.58 -4.74 -4.18
N ARG A 234 0.30 -4.05 -3.47
CA ARG A 234 0.34 -4.02 -2.01
C ARG A 234 0.15 -2.59 -1.55
N LEU A 235 -0.81 -2.37 -0.64
CA LEU A 235 -0.98 -1.06 -0.02
C LEU A 235 0.11 -0.83 1.02
N ILE A 236 0.84 0.28 0.87
CA ILE A 236 1.84 0.72 1.83
C ILE A 236 1.55 2.16 2.28
N VAL A 237 1.83 2.45 3.55
CA VAL A 237 1.98 3.82 4.04
C VAL A 237 3.45 4.19 3.85
N ALA A 238 3.73 4.85 2.74
CA ALA A 238 5.06 5.26 2.31
C ALA A 238 5.56 6.49 3.07
N TYR A 239 6.85 6.48 3.40
CA TYR A 239 7.58 7.61 3.99
C TYR A 239 8.85 7.97 3.18
N GLU A 240 9.15 7.21 2.13
CA GLU A 240 10.27 7.40 1.22
C GLU A 240 9.84 7.22 -0.25
N MET A 241 10.44 8.00 -1.14
CA MET A 241 10.32 7.93 -2.60
C MET A 241 11.72 8.11 -3.21
N ASP A 242 12.12 7.18 -4.07
CA ASP A 242 13.44 7.13 -4.71
C ASP A 242 14.60 7.29 -3.71
N ALA A 243 14.52 6.51 -2.63
CA ALA A 243 15.48 6.48 -1.51
C ALA A 243 15.61 7.80 -0.73
N SER A 244 14.78 8.80 -1.01
CA SER A 244 14.71 10.06 -0.28
C SER A 244 13.44 10.13 0.56
N PRO A 245 13.47 10.81 1.73
CA PRO A 245 12.24 11.12 2.46
C PRO A 245 11.23 11.85 1.57
N LEU A 246 9.94 11.61 1.79
CA LEU A 246 8.88 12.35 1.10
C LEU A 246 9.02 13.86 1.37
N GLY A 247 8.99 14.66 0.30
CA GLY A 247 9.06 16.12 0.40
C GLY A 247 7.80 16.73 1.01
N ALA A 248 7.87 17.97 1.47
CA ALA A 248 6.79 18.65 2.19
C ALA A 248 5.47 18.77 1.40
N SER A 249 5.52 18.73 0.07
CA SER A 249 4.33 18.80 -0.79
C SER A 249 3.58 17.46 -0.94
N VAL A 250 4.19 16.35 -0.53
CA VAL A 250 3.62 14.99 -0.69
C VAL A 250 3.60 14.17 0.60
N GLY A 251 4.44 14.53 1.57
CA GLY A 251 4.66 13.84 2.84
C GLY A 251 4.04 14.55 4.06
N PRO A 252 4.35 14.09 5.28
CA PRO A 252 5.39 13.11 5.60
C PRO A 252 5.02 11.66 5.26
N LEU A 253 3.73 11.37 5.05
CA LEU A 253 3.22 10.04 4.71
C LEU A 253 2.33 10.09 3.47
N ARG A 254 2.33 8.98 2.71
CA ARG A 254 1.51 8.79 1.53
C ARG A 254 0.98 7.36 1.46
N LEU A 255 -0.28 7.16 1.11
CA LEU A 255 -0.79 5.82 0.81
C LEU A 255 -0.48 5.48 -0.64
N VAL A 256 0.07 4.31 -0.92
CA VAL A 256 0.47 3.91 -2.29
C VAL A 256 0.14 2.44 -2.54
N PRO A 257 -0.55 2.09 -3.66
CA PRO A 257 -0.69 0.72 -4.13
C PRO A 257 0.52 0.30 -4.97
N VAL A 258 1.57 -0.21 -4.33
CA VAL A 258 2.81 -0.54 -5.03
C VAL A 258 2.76 -1.90 -5.73
N THR A 259 3.39 -2.00 -6.90
CA THR A 259 3.67 -3.25 -7.61
C THR A 259 5.12 -3.70 -7.37
N SER A 260 5.44 -4.95 -7.70
CA SER A 260 6.82 -5.46 -7.68
C SER A 260 7.63 -5.09 -8.92
N VAL A 261 6.97 -4.62 -9.98
CA VAL A 261 7.56 -4.28 -11.29
C VAL A 261 7.29 -2.82 -11.64
N ASP A 262 8.20 -2.18 -12.37
CA ASP A 262 8.12 -0.77 -12.77
C ASP A 262 7.48 -0.56 -14.16
N SER A 263 6.99 -1.64 -14.78
CA SER A 263 6.39 -1.64 -16.11
C SER A 263 4.94 -1.17 -16.13
N VAL A 264 4.33 -0.88 -14.96
CA VAL A 264 2.91 -0.52 -14.87
C VAL A 264 2.67 0.70 -13.97
N VAL A 265 1.57 1.40 -14.23
CA VAL A 265 1.05 2.52 -13.45
C VAL A 265 -0.40 2.29 -13.05
N SER A 266 -0.92 3.07 -12.10
CA SER A 266 -2.31 2.97 -11.67
C SER A 266 -2.95 4.33 -11.41
N GLU A 267 -4.24 4.35 -11.09
CA GLU A 267 -4.99 5.58 -10.87
C GLU A 267 -4.43 6.41 -9.70
N GLY A 268 -4.35 7.73 -9.88
CA GLY A 268 -3.87 8.66 -8.86
C GLY A 268 -4.79 8.80 -7.64
N LYS A 269 -6.10 8.62 -7.82
CA LYS A 269 -7.11 8.89 -6.77
C LYS A 269 -6.95 8.02 -5.51
N TYR A 270 -6.34 6.84 -5.67
CA TYR A 270 -6.11 5.87 -4.60
C TYR A 270 -4.72 6.00 -3.96
N SER A 271 -3.95 7.03 -4.33
CA SER A 271 -2.65 7.31 -3.75
C SER A 271 -2.54 8.73 -3.17
N PRO A 272 -3.39 9.07 -2.17
CA PRO A 272 -3.45 10.41 -1.59
C PRO A 272 -2.15 10.79 -0.88
N PHE A 273 -1.77 12.06 -1.01
CA PHE A 273 -0.65 12.67 -0.29
C PHE A 273 -1.03 13.00 1.16
N MET A 274 -0.02 13.29 1.98
CA MET A 274 -0.19 13.85 3.34
C MET A 274 -1.19 13.07 4.21
N VAL A 275 -1.07 11.74 4.23
CA VAL A 275 -1.97 10.87 5.01
C VAL A 275 -1.76 11.10 6.50
N VAL A 276 -2.85 11.37 7.23
CA VAL A 276 -2.84 11.59 8.68
C VAL A 276 -3.64 10.53 9.44
N SER A 277 -4.68 9.95 8.82
CA SER A 277 -5.36 8.81 9.42
C SER A 277 -5.98 7.85 8.41
N VAL A 278 -6.17 6.62 8.87
CA VAL A 278 -6.83 5.55 8.12
C VAL A 278 -7.86 4.89 9.03
N GLU A 279 -9.07 4.71 8.54
CA GLU A 279 -10.22 4.23 9.30
C GLU A 279 -10.96 3.14 8.53
N VAL A 280 -11.16 1.99 9.18
CA VAL A 280 -12.03 0.92 8.68
C VAL A 280 -13.47 1.28 9.00
N LEU A 281 -14.34 1.29 7.99
CA LEU A 281 -15.76 1.65 8.09
C LEU A 281 -16.68 0.43 8.21
#